data_AF-A0A6S6G682-F1
#
_entry.id   AF-A0A6S6G682-F1
#
_cell.length_a   1.000
_cell.length_b   1.000
_cell.length_c   1.000
_cell.angle_alpha   90.00
_cell.angle_beta   90.00
_cell.angle_gamma   90.00
#
_symmetry.space_group_name_H-M   'P 1'
#
loop_
_entity.id
_entity.type
_entity.pdbx_description
1 polymer ?
#
loop_
_entity_poly.entity_id
_entity_poly.type
_entity_poly.pdbx_seq_one_letter_code
_entity_poly.pdbx_strand_id
1 'polypeptide(L)'
;MKRRLTCDVPHCGQPRRGWQRLCEGCYRKLPGEIRVGIAAAKHERRTKDWNALRRRAAEFLNIRPAITALDAALPRLSAERVFELHQRMLGERTDT
;
A
#
# COMPACT_ATOMS: atom_id res chain seq x y z
N MET A 1 -20.98 8.37 -10.35
CA MET A 1 -19.93 9.20 -9.70
C MET A 1 -18.62 8.41 -9.61
N LYS A 2 -17.52 8.86 -10.22
CA LYS A 2 -16.19 8.24 -9.99
C LYS A 2 -15.77 8.49 -8.54
N ARG A 3 -15.51 7.43 -7.75
CA ARG A 3 -14.96 7.56 -6.38
C ARG A 3 -13.67 8.36 -6.46
N ARG A 4 -13.64 9.54 -5.84
CA ARG A 4 -12.41 10.33 -5.71
C ARG A 4 -11.48 9.57 -4.77
N LEU A 5 -10.30 9.21 -5.27
CA LEU A 5 -9.29 8.59 -4.43
C LEU A 5 -8.80 9.63 -3.42
N THR A 6 -8.72 9.25 -2.16
CA THR A 6 -8.21 10.07 -1.05
C THR A 6 -6.69 9.95 -0.92
N CYS A 7 -6.03 11.02 -0.47
CA CYS A 7 -4.62 11.06 -0.15
C CYS A 7 -4.25 9.98 0.86
N ASP A 8 -3.12 9.30 0.64
CA ASP A 8 -2.65 8.23 1.53
C ASP A 8 -2.09 8.78 2.86
N VAL A 9 -1.85 10.09 3.00
CA VAL A 9 -1.40 10.71 4.25
C VAL A 9 -2.49 10.65 5.32
N PRO A 10 -2.21 10.07 6.51
CA PRO A 10 -3.16 10.04 7.62
C PRO A 10 -3.70 11.43 7.93
N HIS A 11 -5.01 11.53 8.15
CA HIS A 11 -5.72 12.78 8.47
C HIS A 11 -5.70 13.88 7.38
N CYS A 12 -5.17 13.61 6.18
CA CYS A 12 -5.18 14.61 5.11
C CYS A 12 -6.58 14.78 4.48
N GLY A 13 -7.26 13.67 4.16
CA GLY A 13 -8.62 13.68 3.58
C GLY A 13 -8.77 14.30 2.19
N GLN A 14 -7.73 14.92 1.63
CA GLN A 14 -7.78 15.60 0.34
C GLN A 14 -7.81 14.62 -0.84
N PRO A 15 -8.44 14.98 -1.98
CA PRO A 15 -8.40 14.16 -3.17
C PRO A 15 -6.97 14.06 -3.73
N ARG A 16 -6.59 12.88 -4.21
CA ARG A 16 -5.27 12.62 -4.81
C ARG A 16 -5.33 12.38 -6.30
N ARG A 17 -4.20 12.56 -6.97
CA ARG A 17 -3.97 12.04 -8.33
C ARG A 17 -3.50 10.59 -8.25
N GLY A 18 -4.08 9.71 -9.09
CA GLY A 18 -3.80 8.26 -9.03
C GLY A 18 -2.32 7.89 -9.24
N TRP A 19 -1.58 8.67 -10.02
CA TRP A 19 -0.16 8.41 -10.30
C TRP A 19 0.79 8.86 -9.18
N GLN A 20 0.38 9.81 -8.33
CA GLN A 20 1.19 10.35 -7.22
C GLN A 20 0.94 9.61 -5.90
N ARG A 21 -0.23 8.97 -5.75
CA ARG A 21 -0.82 8.52 -4.47
C ARG A 21 -1.11 9.60 -3.42
N LEU A 22 -0.72 10.85 -3.69
CA LEU A 22 -0.80 11.96 -2.75
C LEU A 22 -1.66 13.07 -3.34
N CYS A 23 -2.23 13.91 -2.48
CA CYS A 23 -2.77 15.20 -2.92
C CYS A 23 -1.62 16.14 -3.28
N GLU A 24 -1.92 17.22 -4.01
CA GLU A 24 -0.90 18.18 -4.44
C GLU A 24 -0.16 18.83 -3.25
N GLY A 25 -0.87 19.09 -2.15
CA GLY A 25 -0.27 19.66 -0.93
C GLY A 25 0.77 18.75 -0.31
N CYS A 26 0.45 17.47 -0.11
CA CYS A 26 1.38 16.48 0.42
C CYS A 26 2.51 16.18 -0.56
N TYR A 27 2.22 16.18 -1.87
CA TYR A 27 3.25 16.01 -2.89
C TYR A 27 4.30 17.12 -2.85
N ARG A 28 3.88 18.40 -2.70
CA ARG A 28 4.80 19.55 -2.63
C ARG A 28 5.73 19.52 -1.41
N LYS A 29 5.34 18.85 -0.33
CA LYS A 29 6.18 18.69 0.87
C LYS A 29 7.35 17.73 0.66
N LEU A 30 7.30 16.90 -0.38
CA LEU A 30 8.38 15.95 -0.68
C LEU A 30 9.65 16.68 -1.15
N PRO A 31 10.83 16.12 -0.82
CA PRO A 31 12.10 16.55 -1.41
C PRO A 31 12.02 16.62 -2.93
N GLY A 32 12.68 17.62 -3.53
CA GLY A 32 12.70 17.83 -4.98
C GLY A 32 13.11 16.58 -5.76
N GLU A 33 14.13 15.87 -5.27
CA GLU A 33 14.63 14.61 -5.84
C GLU A 33 13.56 13.53 -5.92
N ILE A 34 12.76 13.34 -4.85
CA ILE A 34 11.68 12.35 -4.82
C ILE A 34 10.58 12.75 -5.81
N ARG A 35 10.22 14.02 -5.87
CA ARG A 35 9.20 14.52 -6.82
C ARG A 35 9.62 14.32 -8.27
N VAL A 36 10.82 14.75 -8.62
CA VAL A 36 11.37 14.62 -9.98
C VAL A 36 11.51 13.15 -10.34
N GLY A 37 12.03 12.32 -9.43
CA GLY A 37 12.15 10.89 -9.63
C GLY A 37 10.82 10.20 -9.91
N ILE A 38 9.75 10.51 -9.14
CA ILE A 38 8.42 9.89 -9.36
C ILE A 38 7.88 10.25 -10.73
N ALA A 39 8.00 11.52 -11.14
CA ALA A 39 7.54 11.99 -12.45
C ALA A 39 8.33 11.33 -13.59
N ALA A 40 9.66 11.31 -13.50
CA ALA A 40 10.54 10.69 -14.49
C ALA A 40 10.30 9.18 -14.61
N ALA A 41 10.30 8.44 -13.49
CA ALA A 41 10.07 7.00 -13.49
C ALA A 41 8.68 6.63 -14.04
N LYS A 42 7.66 7.48 -13.83
CA LYS A 42 6.33 7.28 -14.41
C LYS A 42 6.33 7.55 -15.91
N HIS A 43 6.98 8.61 -16.36
CA HIS A 43 7.10 8.95 -17.78
C HIS A 43 7.83 7.85 -18.56
N GLU A 44 8.96 7.38 -18.03
CA GLU A 44 9.81 6.33 -18.60
C GLU A 44 9.26 4.90 -18.38
N ARG A 45 8.09 4.77 -17.74
CA ARG A 45 7.45 3.47 -17.42
C ARG A 45 8.33 2.50 -16.60
N ARG A 46 9.33 3.00 -15.88
CA ARG A 46 10.18 2.24 -14.94
C ARG A 46 9.41 1.90 -13.67
N THR A 47 8.54 0.90 -13.77
CA THR A 47 7.58 0.54 -12.72
C THR A 47 8.25 0.19 -11.38
N LYS A 48 9.40 -0.50 -11.41
CA LYS A 48 10.17 -0.85 -10.19
C LYS A 48 10.63 0.40 -9.45
N ASP A 49 11.22 1.35 -10.16
CA ASP A 49 11.74 2.59 -9.58
C ASP A 49 10.61 3.52 -9.15
N TRP A 50 9.54 3.59 -9.95
CA TRP A 50 8.34 4.31 -9.58
C TRP A 50 7.74 3.78 -8.25
N ASN A 51 7.73 2.47 -8.04
CA ASN A 51 7.29 1.87 -6.77
C ASN A 51 8.26 2.15 -5.62
N ALA A 52 9.57 2.07 -5.85
CA ALA A 52 10.59 2.37 -4.84
C ALA A 52 10.50 3.83 -4.36
N LEU A 53 10.34 4.78 -5.29
CA LEU A 53 10.19 6.20 -4.98
C LEU A 53 8.87 6.51 -4.28
N ARG A 54 7.79 5.79 -4.60
CA ARG A 54 6.52 5.88 -3.86
C ARG A 54 6.67 5.39 -2.41
N ARG A 55 7.51 4.39 -2.14
CA ARG A 55 7.83 3.94 -0.77
C ARG A 55 8.64 4.99 -0.03
N ARG A 56 9.69 5.54 -0.65
CA ARG A 56 10.48 6.66 -0.07
C ARG A 56 9.62 7.89 0.24
N ALA A 57 8.68 8.23 -0.65
CA ALA A 57 7.73 9.31 -0.40
C ALA A 57 6.82 9.04 0.80
N ALA A 58 6.37 7.79 0.97
CA ALA A 58 5.61 7.36 2.12
C ALA A 58 6.43 7.43 3.41
N GLU A 59 7.67 6.94 3.40
CA GLU A 59 8.62 7.04 4.52
C GLU A 59 8.85 8.50 4.94
N PHE A 60 9.13 9.39 3.98
CA PHE A 60 9.35 10.82 4.25
C PHE A 60 8.14 11.49 4.91
N LEU A 61 6.94 11.18 4.43
CA LEU A 61 5.70 11.72 4.98
C LEU A 61 5.19 10.93 6.19
N ASN A 62 5.99 9.96 6.68
CA ASN A 62 5.64 9.02 7.74
C ASN A 62 4.25 8.38 7.53
N ILE A 63 3.89 8.14 6.27
CA ILE A 63 2.70 7.40 5.89
C ILE A 63 3.02 5.95 6.20
N ARG A 64 2.54 5.45 7.34
CA ARG A 64 2.47 4.01 7.57
C ARG A 64 1.77 3.40 6.36
N PRO A 65 2.43 2.55 5.54
CA PRO A 65 1.74 1.94 4.43
C PRO A 65 0.56 1.17 5.02
N ALA A 66 -0.68 1.49 4.64
CA ALA A 66 -1.88 0.81 5.15
C ALA A 66 -1.80 -0.73 4.98
N ILE A 67 -0.91 -1.21 4.11
CA ILE A 67 -0.52 -2.61 3.96
C ILE A 67 0.12 -3.16 5.24
N THR A 68 0.97 -2.39 5.95
CA THR A 68 1.48 -2.79 7.28
C THR A 68 0.41 -2.77 8.36
N ALA A 69 -0.59 -1.87 8.30
CA ALA A 69 -1.68 -1.88 9.28
C ALA A 69 -2.63 -3.07 9.06
N LEU A 70 -2.91 -3.42 7.80
CA LEU A 70 -3.71 -4.60 7.46
C LEU A 70 -2.93 -5.92 7.69
N ASP A 71 -1.65 -5.99 7.31
CA ASP A 71 -0.76 -7.15 7.56
C ASP A 71 -0.38 -7.32 9.04
N ALA A 72 -0.43 -6.26 9.86
CA ALA A 72 -0.25 -6.34 11.31
C ALA A 72 -1.56 -6.63 12.05
N ALA A 73 -2.70 -6.18 11.51
CA ALA A 73 -4.03 -6.48 12.06
C ALA A 73 -4.49 -7.90 11.74
N LEU A 74 -3.98 -8.50 10.65
CA LEU A 74 -4.21 -9.90 10.33
C LEU A 74 -3.10 -10.74 10.97
N PRO A 75 -3.39 -11.65 11.91
CA PRO A 75 -2.39 -12.59 12.36
C PRO A 75 -1.93 -13.41 11.16
N ARG A 76 -0.65 -13.30 10.80
CA ARG A 76 -0.02 -14.19 9.83
C ARG A 76 -0.10 -15.59 10.43
N LEU A 77 -1.07 -16.38 9.99
CA LEU A 77 -1.21 -17.76 10.42
C LEU A 77 0.10 -18.47 10.12
N SER A 78 0.66 -19.17 11.11
CA SER A 78 1.83 -20.03 10.87
C SER A 78 1.45 -21.14 9.90
N ALA A 79 2.43 -21.68 9.19
CA ALA A 79 2.21 -22.82 8.31
C ALA A 79 1.57 -24.00 9.05
N GLU A 80 1.95 -24.21 10.33
CA GLU A 80 1.34 -25.23 11.20
C GLU A 80 -0.14 -24.94 11.46
N ARG A 81 -0.50 -23.69 11.75
CA ARG A 81 -1.90 -23.32 12.01
C ARG A 81 -2.77 -23.42 10.75
N VAL A 82 -2.21 -23.11 9.59
CA VAL A 82 -2.88 -23.31 8.30
C VAL A 82 -3.10 -24.81 8.04
N PHE A 83 -2.11 -25.65 8.34
CA PHE A 83 -2.21 -27.10 8.19
C PHE A 83 -3.26 -27.71 9.14
N GLU A 84 -3.28 -27.32 10.41
CA GLU A 84 -4.32 -27.76 11.37
C GLU A 84 -5.73 -27.40 10.92
N LEU A 85 -5.93 -26.16 10.45
CA LEU A 85 -7.22 -25.72 9.92
C LEU A 85 -7.62 -26.52 8.69
N HIS A 86 -6.67 -26.83 7.80
CA HIS A 86 -6.90 -27.64 6.62
C HIS A 86 -7.28 -29.08 6.97
N GLN A 87 -6.63 -29.70 7.97
CA GLN A 87 -6.98 -31.04 8.44
C GLN A 87 -8.38 -31.09 9.07
N ARG A 88 -8.76 -30.07 9.85
CA ARG A 88 -10.13 -29.98 10.42
C ARG A 88 -11.21 -29.90 9.34
N MET A 89 -11.00 -29.05 8.33
CA MET A 89 -11.96 -28.91 7.21
C MET A 89 -12.10 -30.20 6.37
N LEU A 90 -11.09 -31.06 6.34
CA LEU A 90 -11.15 -32.34 5.63
C LEU A 90 -11.75 -33.46 6.50
N GLY A 91 -11.46 -33.49 7.80
CA GLY A 91 -12.03 -34.45 8.74
C GLY A 91 -13.54 -34.28 8.96
N GLU A 92 -14.06 -33.06 8.85
CA GLU A 92 -15.51 -32.78 8.89
C GLU A 92 -16.28 -33.27 7.64
N ARG A 93 -15.60 -33.78 6.60
CA ARG A 93 -16.22 -34.25 5.34
C ARG A 93 -16.29 -35.76 5.20
N THR A 94 -15.78 -36.52 6.18
CA THR A 94 -15.69 -38.00 6.11
C THR A 94 -16.72 -38.77 6.94
N ASP A 95 -17.69 -38.09 7.55
CA ASP A 95 -18.84 -38.74 8.18
C ASP A 95 -20.15 -38.32 7.47
N THR A 96 -20.37 -38.87 6.27
CA THR A 96 -21.71 -39.18 5.71
C THR A 96 -21.58 -40.11 4.52
#